data_AF-A0A194QVY9-F1
#
_entry.id   AF-A0A194QVY9-F1
#
_cell.length_a   1.000
_cell.length_b   1.000
_cell.length_c   1.000
_cell.angle_alpha   90.00
_cell.angle_beta   90.00
_cell.angle_gamma   90.00
#
_symmetry.space_group_name_H-M   'P 1'
#
loop_
_entity.id
_entity.type
_entity.pdbx_description
1 polymer ?
#
loop_
_entity_poly.entity_id
_entity_poly.type
_entity_poly.pdbx_seq_one_letter_code
_entity_poly.pdbx_strand_id
1 'polypeptide(L)'
;MEAIKCRNLDHEVNGKAMTAAYLTEVERQYKTKYLRDISTHAELLVYDWTGGGEVEVVVEDIERLNFDKYTEREEPKMKDWRLPREVEWADQRMLYTNKKDYLMNLLAIPRLDVPELITSADDAYEREKVIYGHPDFQHLDGYNKKDGALLTKTKMPKYSEYV
;
A
#
# COMPACT_ATOMS: atom_id res chain seq x y z
N MET A 1 15.76 -15.17 -12.56
CA MET A 1 15.30 -16.57 -12.33
C MET A 1 16.14 -17.30 -11.30
N GLU A 2 17.47 -17.21 -11.34
CA GLU A 2 18.35 -17.93 -10.41
C GLU A 2 18.10 -17.58 -8.95
N ALA A 3 17.97 -16.27 -8.63
CA ALA A 3 17.67 -15.83 -7.27
C ALA A 3 16.38 -16.44 -6.68
N ILE A 4 15.32 -16.61 -7.49
CA ILE A 4 14.05 -17.23 -7.05
C ILE A 4 14.28 -18.70 -6.72
N LYS A 5 15.03 -19.42 -7.57
CA LYS A 5 15.38 -20.82 -7.32
C LYS A 5 16.23 -20.98 -6.05
N CYS A 6 17.17 -20.06 -5.81
CA CYS A 6 17.98 -20.08 -4.59
C CYS A 6 17.15 -19.85 -3.32
N ARG A 7 16.09 -19.03 -3.36
CA ARG A 7 15.17 -18.87 -2.22
C ARG A 7 14.35 -20.12 -1.92
N ASN A 8 14.10 -20.95 -2.93
CA ASN A 8 13.48 -22.28 -2.80
C ASN A 8 12.10 -22.28 -2.11
N LEU A 9 11.26 -21.28 -2.41
CA LEU A 9 9.86 -21.26 -1.97
C LEU A 9 8.98 -21.96 -3.01
N ASP A 10 8.28 -23.01 -2.61
CA ASP A 10 7.54 -23.90 -3.52
C ASP A 10 6.55 -23.13 -4.42
N HIS A 11 5.78 -22.22 -3.82
CA HIS A 11 4.80 -21.40 -4.54
C HIS A 11 5.42 -20.37 -5.49
N GLU A 12 6.68 -19.99 -5.31
CA GLU A 12 7.40 -19.12 -6.26
C GLU A 12 8.02 -19.93 -7.40
N VAL A 13 8.66 -21.06 -7.07
CA VAL A 13 9.39 -21.88 -8.05
C VAL A 13 8.45 -22.63 -8.98
N ASN A 14 7.38 -23.21 -8.43
CA ASN A 14 6.38 -23.99 -9.16
C ASN A 14 5.12 -23.18 -9.49
N GLY A 15 5.08 -21.91 -9.10
CA GLY A 15 3.95 -21.01 -9.32
C GLY A 15 3.73 -20.66 -10.79
N LYS A 16 2.46 -20.54 -11.19
CA LYS A 16 2.07 -20.18 -12.57
C LYS A 16 2.43 -18.74 -12.95
N ALA A 17 2.61 -17.86 -11.97
CA ALA A 17 2.86 -16.44 -12.20
C ALA A 17 4.35 -16.10 -12.40
N MET A 18 5.25 -16.79 -11.69
CA MET A 18 6.68 -16.41 -11.61
C MET A 18 7.53 -16.95 -12.79
N THR A 19 6.99 -16.83 -14.00
CA THR A 19 7.66 -17.28 -15.23
C THR A 19 8.66 -16.23 -15.73
N ALA A 20 9.66 -16.67 -16.50
CA ALA A 20 10.63 -15.75 -17.11
C ALA A 20 9.96 -14.68 -17.99
N ALA A 21 8.97 -15.07 -18.79
CA ALA A 21 8.23 -14.14 -19.65
C ALA A 21 7.49 -13.07 -18.84
N TYR A 22 6.83 -13.46 -17.74
CA TYR A 22 6.15 -12.53 -16.85
C TYR A 22 7.12 -11.55 -16.20
N LEU A 23 8.23 -12.04 -15.64
CA LEU A 23 9.21 -11.18 -14.97
C LEU A 23 9.89 -10.19 -15.94
N THR A 24 10.21 -10.64 -17.15
CA THR A 24 10.74 -9.75 -18.22
C THR A 24 9.73 -8.67 -18.58
N GLU A 25 8.44 -9.01 -18.65
CA GLU A 25 7.39 -8.04 -18.94
C GLU A 25 7.20 -7.04 -17.79
N VAL A 26 7.25 -7.49 -16.53
CA VAL A 26 7.23 -6.63 -15.35
C VAL A 26 8.39 -5.63 -15.38
N GLU A 27 9.61 -6.10 -15.64
CA GLU A 27 10.79 -5.24 -15.78
C GLU A 27 10.62 -4.22 -16.90
N ARG A 28 10.08 -4.66 -18.05
CA ARG A 28 9.82 -3.78 -19.19
C ARG A 28 8.81 -2.69 -18.85
N GLN A 29 7.68 -3.02 -18.21
CA GLN A 29 6.68 -2.04 -17.80
C GLN A 29 7.21 -1.08 -16.74
N TYR A 30 8.00 -1.59 -15.78
CA TYR A 30 8.68 -0.77 -14.79
C TYR A 30 9.58 0.29 -15.44
N LYS A 31 10.47 -0.14 -16.34
CA LYS A 31 11.43 0.75 -17.01
C LYS A 31 10.77 1.73 -17.99
N THR A 32 9.77 1.28 -18.75
CA THR A 32 9.21 2.06 -19.87
C THR A 32 8.05 2.97 -19.46
N LYS A 33 7.24 2.57 -18.48
CA LYS A 33 6.08 3.36 -18.03
C LYS A 33 6.28 3.94 -16.65
N TYR A 34 6.54 3.09 -15.66
CA TYR A 34 6.53 3.51 -14.26
C TYR A 34 7.64 4.52 -13.96
N LEU A 35 8.90 4.23 -14.32
CA LEU A 35 10.01 5.16 -14.06
C LEU A 35 9.79 6.52 -14.71
N ARG A 36 9.20 6.56 -15.92
CA ARG A 36 8.87 7.82 -16.58
C ARG A 36 7.82 8.61 -15.80
N ASP A 37 6.77 7.94 -15.36
CA ASP A 37 5.66 8.54 -14.62
C ASP A 37 6.11 9.03 -13.24
N ILE A 38 6.77 8.17 -12.44
CA ILE A 38 7.22 8.52 -11.10
C ILE A 38 8.33 9.60 -11.11
N SER A 39 9.03 9.78 -12.23
CA SER A 39 10.08 10.82 -12.36
C SER A 39 9.55 12.24 -12.16
N THR A 40 8.25 12.50 -12.35
CA THR A 40 7.66 13.82 -12.03
C THR A 40 7.32 13.96 -10.54
N HIS A 41 7.15 12.85 -9.83
CA HIS A 41 6.68 12.84 -8.43
C HIS A 41 7.80 12.57 -7.40
N ALA A 42 8.97 12.10 -7.85
CA ALA A 42 10.10 11.74 -7.00
C ALA A 42 11.45 11.98 -7.69
N GLU A 43 12.54 12.09 -6.93
CA GLU A 43 13.91 11.93 -7.45
C GLU A 43 14.25 10.44 -7.55
N LEU A 44 14.80 10.04 -8.70
CA LEU A 44 15.06 8.64 -9.01
C LEU A 44 16.55 8.33 -8.88
N LEU A 45 16.87 7.40 -7.98
CA LEU A 45 18.18 6.80 -7.85
C LEU A 45 18.10 5.36 -8.39
N VAL A 46 18.95 5.02 -9.36
CA VAL A 46 18.89 3.73 -10.07
C VAL A 46 20.22 3.00 -9.87
N TYR A 47 20.13 1.79 -9.32
CA TYR A 47 21.28 0.98 -8.95
C TYR A 47 21.23 -0.39 -9.60
N ASP A 48 22.40 -0.95 -9.87
CA ASP A 48 22.54 -2.36 -10.20
C ASP A 48 22.76 -3.17 -8.91
N TRP A 49 21.82 -4.07 -8.62
CA TRP A 49 21.83 -4.95 -7.44
C TRP A 49 22.30 -6.37 -7.75
N THR A 50 22.76 -6.66 -8.97
CA THR A 50 23.22 -8.00 -9.35
C THR A 50 24.34 -8.53 -8.46
N GLY A 51 25.19 -7.65 -7.93
CA GLY A 51 26.29 -7.98 -7.02
C GLY A 51 26.00 -7.80 -5.52
N GLY A 52 24.74 -7.59 -5.11
CA GLY A 52 24.36 -7.38 -3.70
C GLY A 52 24.26 -5.92 -3.25
N GLY A 53 24.64 -4.97 -4.12
CA GLY A 53 24.53 -3.52 -3.90
C GLY A 53 25.39 -2.99 -2.75
N GLU A 54 25.69 -1.70 -2.77
CA GLU A 54 26.50 -1.04 -1.74
C GLU A 54 25.64 -0.04 -0.98
N VAL A 55 25.30 -0.36 0.27
CA VAL A 55 24.38 0.44 1.09
C VAL A 55 24.95 1.83 1.37
N GLU A 56 26.26 1.95 1.60
CA GLU A 56 26.92 3.23 1.88
C GLU A 56 26.77 4.21 0.71
N VAL A 57 26.92 3.73 -0.53
CA VAL A 57 26.72 4.53 -1.75
C VAL A 57 25.26 5.01 -1.85
N VAL A 58 24.28 4.14 -1.57
CA VAL A 58 22.86 4.52 -1.61
C VAL A 58 22.55 5.62 -0.59
N VAL A 59 23.08 5.49 0.64
CA VAL A 59 22.88 6.50 1.69
C VAL A 59 23.53 7.83 1.28
N GLU A 60 24.78 7.79 0.80
CA GLU A 60 25.50 9.00 0.38
C GLU A 60 24.76 9.73 -0.76
N ASP A 61 24.25 9.00 -1.75
CA ASP A 61 23.47 9.60 -2.83
C ASP A 61 22.16 10.23 -2.35
N ILE A 62 21.47 9.59 -1.39
CA ILE A 62 20.25 10.15 -0.77
C ILE A 62 20.58 11.46 -0.03
N GLU A 63 21.67 11.49 0.73
CA GLU A 63 22.10 12.68 1.48
C GLU A 63 22.51 13.84 0.57
N ARG A 64 23.00 13.54 -0.64
CA ARG A 64 23.34 14.53 -1.66
C ARG A 64 22.12 15.12 -2.38
N LEU A 65 20.92 14.55 -2.22
CA LEU A 65 19.71 15.06 -2.86
C LEU A 65 19.33 16.43 -2.30
N ASN A 66 19.22 17.41 -3.19
CA ASN A 66 18.71 18.75 -2.86
C ASN A 66 17.25 18.87 -3.30
N PHE A 67 16.32 18.80 -2.33
CA PHE A 67 14.89 19.01 -2.56
C PHE A 67 14.47 20.49 -2.51
N ASP A 68 15.29 21.36 -1.93
CA ASP A 68 14.99 22.80 -1.81
C ASP A 68 15.01 23.53 -3.16
N LYS A 69 15.61 22.92 -4.19
CA LYS A 69 15.62 23.46 -5.56
C LYS A 69 14.23 23.57 -6.19
N TYR A 70 13.22 22.86 -5.67
CA TYR A 70 11.88 22.84 -6.22
C TYR A 70 11.01 23.98 -5.67
N THR A 71 11.31 25.21 -6.07
CA THR A 71 10.64 26.40 -5.50
C THR A 71 9.41 26.86 -6.27
N GLU A 72 9.33 26.61 -7.58
CA GLU A 72 8.26 27.16 -8.42
C GLU A 72 6.97 26.34 -8.32
N ARG A 73 5.87 26.98 -7.94
CA ARG A 73 4.57 26.33 -7.72
C ARG A 73 4.01 25.64 -8.98
N GLU A 74 4.35 26.15 -10.16
CA GLU A 74 3.86 25.65 -11.44
C GLU A 74 4.71 24.51 -12.00
N GLU A 75 5.91 24.26 -11.46
CA GLU A 75 6.71 23.13 -11.89
C GLU A 75 6.00 21.80 -11.57
N PRO A 76 5.94 20.85 -12.51
CA PRO A 76 5.29 19.56 -12.26
C PRO A 76 6.10 18.69 -11.30
N LYS A 77 7.41 18.89 -11.23
CA LYS A 77 8.33 18.06 -10.44
C LYS A 77 8.07 18.25 -8.93
N MET A 78 7.93 17.16 -8.19
CA MET A 78 7.73 17.14 -6.73
C MET A 78 6.50 17.94 -6.24
N LYS A 79 5.50 18.17 -7.10
CA LYS A 79 4.33 18.99 -6.75
C LYS A 79 3.55 18.45 -5.54
N ASP A 80 3.43 17.13 -5.42
CA ASP A 80 2.65 16.48 -4.34
C ASP A 80 3.30 16.62 -2.96
N TRP A 81 4.60 16.92 -2.91
CA TRP A 81 5.36 17.15 -1.68
C TRP A 81 5.38 18.62 -1.24
N ARG A 82 4.95 19.53 -2.12
CA ARG A 82 5.01 20.97 -1.92
C ARG A 82 3.64 21.49 -1.54
N LEU A 83 3.30 21.31 -0.27
CA LEU A 83 2.06 21.81 0.33
C LEU A 83 2.36 23.16 1.02
N PRO A 84 2.12 24.31 0.35
CA PRO A 84 2.52 25.62 0.84
C PRO A 84 1.79 26.08 2.10
N ARG A 85 0.61 25.50 2.40
CA ARG A 85 -0.21 25.93 3.55
C ARG A 85 -0.24 24.86 4.62
N GLU A 86 -0.11 25.26 5.88
CA GLU A 86 -0.20 24.34 7.03
C GLU A 86 -1.52 23.55 7.04
N VAL A 87 -2.63 24.16 6.63
CA VAL A 87 -3.92 23.47 6.52
C VAL A 87 -3.88 22.28 5.56
N GLU A 88 -3.08 22.34 4.49
CA GLU A 88 -2.96 21.24 3.54
C GLU A 88 -2.22 20.05 4.18
N TRP A 89 -1.19 20.32 4.99
CA TRP A 89 -0.55 19.29 5.80
C TRP A 89 -1.49 18.70 6.85
N ALA A 90 -2.31 19.53 7.49
CA ALA A 90 -3.32 19.09 8.45
C ALA A 90 -4.39 18.20 7.78
N ASP A 91 -4.82 18.55 6.57
CA ASP A 91 -5.78 17.78 5.79
C ASP A 91 -5.22 16.41 5.39
N GLN A 92 -3.98 16.35 4.88
CA GLN A 92 -3.30 15.09 4.58
C GLN A 92 -3.19 14.21 5.83
N ARG A 93 -2.76 14.79 6.95
CA ARG A 93 -2.69 14.07 8.23
C ARG A 93 -4.05 13.52 8.63
N MET A 94 -5.13 14.32 8.56
CA MET A 94 -6.48 13.86 8.89
C MET A 94 -6.96 12.74 7.97
N LEU A 95 -6.66 12.82 6.67
CA LEU A 95 -6.99 11.79 5.69
C LEU A 95 -6.37 10.44 6.04
N TYR A 96 -5.05 10.41 6.29
CA TYR A 96 -4.34 9.15 6.53
C TYR A 96 -4.44 8.62 7.97
N THR A 97 -4.84 9.44 8.95
CA THR A 97 -4.95 9.01 10.36
C THR A 97 -6.37 8.74 10.83
N ASN A 98 -7.35 9.52 10.35
CA ASN A 98 -8.71 9.49 10.88
C ASN A 98 -9.76 9.04 9.85
N LYS A 99 -9.40 8.92 8.57
CA LYS A 99 -10.32 8.54 7.48
C LYS A 99 -9.91 7.23 6.80
N LYS A 100 -9.39 6.27 7.57
CA LYS A 100 -8.99 4.95 7.05
C LYS A 100 -10.16 4.21 6.40
N ASP A 101 -11.33 4.23 7.03
CA ASP A 101 -12.57 3.67 6.51
C ASP A 101 -12.92 4.25 5.13
N TYR A 102 -12.83 5.58 4.99
CA TYR A 102 -13.03 6.26 3.70
C TYR A 102 -12.01 5.80 2.66
N LEU A 103 -10.72 5.76 3.00
CA LEU A 103 -9.66 5.30 2.08
C LEU A 103 -9.87 3.85 1.64
N MET A 104 -10.24 2.95 2.56
CA MET A 104 -10.48 1.54 2.25
C MET A 104 -11.72 1.37 1.37
N ASN A 105 -12.77 2.19 1.57
CA ASN A 105 -13.95 2.17 0.72
C ASN A 105 -13.67 2.57 -0.73
N LEU A 106 -12.62 3.35 -1.01
CA LEU A 106 -12.21 3.67 -2.38
C LEU A 106 -11.72 2.43 -3.17
N LEU A 107 -11.37 1.34 -2.48
CA LEU A 107 -11.01 0.06 -3.10
C LEU A 107 -12.24 -0.79 -3.48
N ALA A 108 -13.41 -0.49 -2.91
CA ALA A 108 -14.66 -1.20 -3.15
C ALA A 108 -15.40 -0.64 -4.39
N ILE A 109 -14.74 -0.68 -5.55
CA ILE A 109 -15.30 -0.16 -6.81
C ILE A 109 -16.34 -1.17 -7.34
N PRO A 110 -17.62 -0.77 -7.58
CA PRO A 110 -18.66 -1.68 -8.04
C PRO A 110 -18.54 -1.96 -9.55
N ARG A 111 -17.47 -2.64 -9.95
CA ARG A 111 -17.24 -3.11 -11.33
C ARG A 111 -17.96 -4.43 -11.55
N LEU A 112 -19.17 -4.35 -12.08
CA LEU A 112 -20.02 -5.51 -12.38
C LEU A 112 -19.61 -6.27 -13.65
N ASP A 113 -18.63 -5.74 -14.40
CA ASP A 113 -18.12 -6.28 -15.66
C ASP A 113 -16.87 -7.16 -15.50
N VAL A 114 -16.37 -7.34 -14.26
CA VAL A 114 -15.17 -8.13 -13.96
C VAL A 114 -15.55 -9.29 -13.02
N PRO A 115 -15.91 -10.47 -13.56
CA PRO A 115 -16.44 -11.56 -12.74
C PRO A 115 -15.46 -12.08 -11.69
N GLU A 116 -14.15 -11.96 -11.92
CA GLU A 116 -13.11 -12.38 -10.96
C GLU A 116 -13.12 -11.54 -9.66
N LEU A 117 -13.71 -10.34 -9.69
CA LEU A 117 -13.84 -9.46 -8.52
C LEU A 117 -15.20 -9.55 -7.85
N ILE A 118 -16.17 -10.25 -8.45
CA ILE A 118 -17.54 -10.32 -7.96
C ILE A 118 -17.71 -11.59 -7.14
N THR A 119 -18.16 -11.42 -5.89
CA THR A 119 -18.60 -12.55 -5.06
C THR A 119 -20.10 -12.78 -5.26
N SER A 120 -20.53 -14.04 -5.31
CA SER A 120 -21.97 -14.38 -5.34
C SER A 120 -22.66 -13.96 -4.03
N ALA A 121 -23.98 -13.77 -4.06
CA ALA A 121 -24.73 -13.42 -2.85
C ALA A 121 -24.66 -14.51 -1.78
N ASP A 122 -24.71 -15.79 -2.20
CA ASP A 122 -24.65 -16.94 -1.30
C ASP A 122 -23.26 -17.04 -0.65
N ASP A 123 -22.18 -16.90 -1.42
CA ASP A 123 -20.80 -16.94 -0.88
C ASP A 123 -20.52 -15.74 0.04
N ALA A 124 -21.04 -14.54 -0.31
CA ALA A 124 -20.91 -13.37 0.53
C ALA A 124 -21.61 -13.55 1.88
N TYR A 125 -22.81 -14.16 1.87
CA TYR A 125 -23.56 -14.46 3.09
C TYR A 125 -22.85 -15.48 3.98
N GLU A 126 -22.31 -16.57 3.41
CA GLU A 126 -21.53 -17.54 4.18
C GLU A 126 -20.24 -16.93 4.74
N ARG A 127 -19.55 -16.08 3.95
CA ARG A 127 -18.38 -15.32 4.42
C ARG A 127 -18.74 -14.42 5.60
N GLU A 128 -19.84 -13.68 5.53
CA GLU A 128 -20.30 -12.81 6.61
C GLU A 128 -20.59 -13.60 7.89
N LYS A 129 -21.24 -14.77 7.79
CA LYS A 129 -21.46 -15.64 8.96
C LYS A 129 -20.16 -16.06 9.63
N VAL A 130 -19.15 -16.44 8.84
CA VAL A 130 -17.85 -16.85 9.39
C VAL A 130 -17.15 -15.68 10.06
N ILE A 131 -17.15 -14.49 9.43
CA ILE A 131 -16.54 -13.29 9.99
C ILE A 131 -17.24 -12.89 11.29
N TYR A 132 -18.55 -12.64 11.25
CA TYR A 132 -19.32 -12.20 12.43
C TYR A 132 -19.51 -13.30 13.48
N GLY A 133 -19.26 -14.57 13.13
CA GLY A 133 -19.20 -15.68 14.08
C GLY A 133 -17.95 -15.65 14.96
N HIS A 134 -16.86 -15.04 14.50
CA HIS A 134 -15.63 -14.92 15.28
C HIS A 134 -15.83 -13.96 16.47
N PRO A 135 -15.40 -14.32 17.70
CA PRO A 135 -15.66 -13.54 18.91
C PRO A 135 -15.17 -12.09 18.86
N ASP A 136 -14.18 -11.80 18.02
CA ASP A 136 -13.56 -10.47 17.91
C ASP A 136 -14.26 -9.55 16.90
N PHE A 137 -15.09 -10.09 16.01
CA PHE A 137 -15.77 -9.31 14.97
C PHE A 137 -17.28 -9.16 15.23
N GLN A 138 -17.79 -9.68 16.36
CA GLN A 138 -19.21 -9.62 16.71
C GLN A 138 -19.70 -8.18 16.92
N HIS A 139 -18.85 -7.32 17.48
CA HIS A 139 -19.14 -5.92 17.74
C HIS A 139 -17.99 -5.04 17.24
N LEU A 140 -18.21 -3.72 17.26
CA LEU A 140 -17.16 -2.76 16.98
C LEU A 140 -15.97 -2.98 17.93
N ASP A 141 -14.76 -2.69 17.43
CA ASP A 141 -13.53 -2.81 18.20
C ASP A 141 -13.63 -2.03 19.52
N GLY A 142 -13.24 -2.68 20.63
CA GLY A 142 -13.43 -2.18 21.98
C GLY A 142 -14.83 -2.40 22.56
N TYR A 143 -15.82 -2.92 21.84
CA TYR A 143 -17.15 -3.24 22.38
C TYR A 143 -17.42 -4.74 22.48
N ASN A 144 -16.39 -5.58 22.31
CA ASN A 144 -16.54 -7.01 22.52
C ASN A 144 -16.60 -7.33 24.02
N LYS A 145 -17.20 -8.47 24.37
CA LYS A 145 -17.35 -8.91 25.78
C LYS A 145 -16.01 -9.02 26.52
N LYS A 146 -14.93 -9.33 25.80
CA LYS A 146 -13.57 -9.39 26.33
C LYS A 146 -13.00 -8.03 26.78
N ASP A 147 -13.54 -6.91 26.27
CA ASP A 147 -12.98 -5.57 26.47
C ASP A 147 -13.57 -4.80 27.67
N GLY A 148 -14.39 -5.47 28.49
CA GLY A 148 -14.71 -5.08 29.87
C GLY A 148 -15.62 -3.86 30.09
N ALA A 149 -16.07 -3.13 29.05
CA ALA A 149 -16.99 -1.98 29.22
C ALA A 149 -17.85 -1.74 27.97
N LEU A 150 -19.09 -2.22 27.99
CA LEU A 150 -19.94 -2.35 26.79
C LEU A 150 -20.74 -1.09 26.38
N LEU A 151 -20.85 -0.07 27.23
CA LEU A 151 -21.83 1.02 27.01
C LEU A 151 -21.28 2.45 27.13
N THR A 152 -20.17 2.68 27.83
CA THR A 152 -19.72 4.04 28.20
C THR A 152 -18.34 4.42 27.63
N LYS A 153 -17.87 3.74 26.59
CA LYS A 153 -16.59 4.09 25.96
C LYS A 153 -16.72 5.43 25.22
N THR A 154 -16.00 6.44 25.71
CA THR A 154 -15.94 7.78 25.12
C THR A 154 -14.86 7.91 24.05
N LYS A 155 -13.96 6.92 23.93
CA LYS A 155 -12.87 6.89 22.96
C LYS A 155 -12.70 5.47 22.43
N MET A 156 -12.61 5.34 21.11
CA MET A 156 -12.23 4.07 20.47
C MET A 156 -10.71 3.87 20.57
N PRO A 157 -10.22 2.62 20.51
CA PRO A 157 -8.80 2.35 20.38
C PRO A 157 -8.22 3.12 19.18
N LYS A 158 -7.11 3.83 19.39
CA LYS A 158 -6.42 4.56 18.30
C LYS A 158 -5.70 3.61 17.35
N TYR A 159 -5.35 2.42 17.85
CA TYR A 159 -4.65 1.37 17.13
C TYR A 159 -5.47 0.10 17.29
N SER A 160 -5.80 -0.54 16.17
CA SER A 160 -6.38 -1.88 16.17
C SER A 160 -5.27 -2.87 15.88
N GLU A 161 -5.11 -3.86 16.76
CA GLU A 161 -4.23 -5.00 16.49
C GLU A 161 -4.89 -5.88 15.43
N TYR A 162 -4.12 -6.30 14.43
CA TYR A 162 -4.61 -7.23 13.42
C TYR A 162 -4.62 -8.64 14.01
N VAL A 163 -5.81 -9.25 14.04
CA VAL A 163 -6.05 -10.65 14.47
C VAL A 163 -6.09 -11.55 13.25
#